data_AF-A0A5J4V0L5-F1
#
_entry.id   AF-A0A5J4V0L5-F1
#
_cell.length_a   1.000
_cell.length_b   1.000
_cell.length_c   1.000
_cell.angle_alpha   90.00
_cell.angle_beta   90.00
_cell.angle_gamma   90.00
#
_symmetry.space_group_name_H-M   'P 1'
#
loop_
_entity.id
_entity.type
_entity.pdbx_description
1 polymer ?
#
loop_
_entity_poly.entity_id
_entity_poly.type
_entity_poly.pdbx_seq_one_letter_code
_entity_poly.pdbx_strand_id
1 'polypeptide(L)'
;MIQSSTKIIQVSSIQLSGIFRVNSIFAGREESSFGIGIADAELELKNVSPDDATCRSQMVIFLSEGYMVHLGRWIVMPNILQGEQNLSLELNLDSPRRTCHVFFNDRQWNQYVLDIPPKIKIFAFLSGVNQSFQIESFQLLRTQKSIPISGSNLWEWGKYWDYLNETEDQKKLRLEKIFNKENIESQTEQKKEMEKDPDICEEKNNEQLLQE
;
A
#
# COMPACT_ATOMS: atom_id res chain seq x y z
N MET A 1 23.09 -7.94 16.54
CA MET A 1 21.98 -6.98 16.67
C MET A 1 21.91 -6.19 15.38
N ILE A 2 20.96 -6.48 14.50
CA ILE A 2 20.65 -5.58 13.39
C ILE A 2 19.78 -4.50 14.03
N GLN A 3 20.30 -3.28 14.14
CA GLN A 3 19.53 -2.13 14.56
C GLN A 3 18.39 -1.98 13.54
N SER A 4 17.15 -2.24 13.95
CA SER A 4 15.98 -1.87 13.14
C SER A 4 16.02 -0.35 13.00
N SER A 5 16.34 0.15 11.81
CA SER A 5 16.44 1.58 11.55
C SER A 5 15.16 2.07 10.90
N THR A 6 14.08 2.12 11.68
CA THR A 6 12.86 2.79 11.24
C THR A 6 13.15 4.27 11.01
N LYS A 7 12.80 4.77 9.83
CA LYS A 7 12.96 6.17 9.45
C LYS A 7 11.63 6.71 8.92
N ILE A 8 11.23 7.85 9.46
CA ILE A 8 10.20 8.70 8.88
C ILE A 8 10.87 9.94 8.33
N ILE A 9 10.65 10.19 7.04
CA ILE A 9 11.25 11.29 6.31
C ILE A 9 10.13 12.22 5.87
N GLN A 10 10.11 13.43 6.43
CA GLN A 10 9.16 14.45 6.00
C GLN A 10 9.46 14.88 4.57
N VAL A 11 8.45 14.81 3.71
CA VAL A 11 8.52 15.17 2.29
C VAL A 11 8.15 16.64 2.09
N SER A 12 7.14 17.14 2.81
CA SER A 12 6.73 18.54 2.73
C SER A 12 6.28 19.11 4.07
N SER A 13 6.51 20.41 4.25
CA SER A 13 6.08 21.21 5.41
C SER A 13 5.23 22.43 5.01
N ILE A 14 4.87 22.53 3.73
CA ILE A 14 4.17 23.70 3.20
C ILE A 14 2.69 23.58 3.55
N GLN A 15 2.06 24.68 3.94
CA GLN A 15 0.60 24.73 4.03
C GLN A 15 0.02 24.61 2.62
N LEU A 16 -0.51 23.43 2.33
CA LEU A 16 -1.09 23.09 1.04
C LEU A 16 -2.57 23.52 0.98
N SER A 17 -2.99 24.02 -0.18
CA SER A 17 -4.40 24.27 -0.55
C SER A 17 -4.55 23.87 -2.01
N GLY A 18 -5.66 23.24 -2.38
CA GLY A 18 -5.84 22.66 -3.70
C GLY A 18 -5.95 21.15 -3.69
N ILE A 19 -5.87 20.61 -4.90
CA ILE A 19 -5.83 19.17 -5.15
C ILE A 19 -4.40 18.84 -5.55
N PHE A 20 -3.73 17.95 -4.83
CA PHE A 20 -2.35 17.58 -5.12
C PHE A 20 -2.23 16.12 -5.43
N ARG A 21 -1.30 15.78 -6.32
CA ARG A 21 -0.80 14.42 -6.47
C ARG A 21 0.69 14.36 -6.20
N VAL A 22 1.07 13.43 -5.35
CA VAL A 22 2.46 13.15 -4.98
C VAL A 22 2.75 11.72 -5.38
N ASN A 23 3.61 11.55 -6.38
CA ASN A 23 4.05 10.23 -6.83
C ASN A 23 5.41 9.92 -6.20
N SER A 24 5.55 8.70 -5.67
CA SER A 24 6.79 8.25 -5.07
C SER A 24 7.16 6.84 -5.54
N ILE A 25 8.45 6.61 -5.67
CA ILE A 25 9.03 5.29 -5.91
C ILE A 25 9.94 4.94 -4.74
N PHE A 26 9.84 3.70 -4.29
CA PHE A 26 10.66 3.12 -3.25
C PHE A 26 11.60 2.07 -3.85
N ALA A 27 12.81 1.96 -3.30
CA ALA A 27 13.78 0.94 -3.68
C ALA A 27 14.42 0.32 -2.43
N GLY A 28 14.80 -0.95 -2.52
CA GLY A 28 15.39 -1.69 -1.41
C GLY A 28 15.10 -3.18 -1.47
N ARG A 29 15.46 -3.91 -0.42
CA ARG A 29 15.19 -5.36 -0.30
C ARG A 29 13.69 -5.62 -0.10
N GLU A 30 13.19 -6.71 -0.68
CA GLU A 30 11.77 -7.10 -0.68
C GLU A 30 11.22 -7.44 0.71
N GLU A 31 12.07 -7.81 1.66
CA GLU A 31 11.66 -8.27 3.00
C GLU A 31 11.34 -7.14 4.00
N SER A 32 11.38 -5.87 3.58
CA SER A 32 11.24 -4.71 4.49
C SER A 32 10.09 -3.81 4.09
N SER A 33 9.28 -3.40 5.06
CA SER A 33 8.16 -2.48 4.88
C SER A 33 8.62 -1.08 4.48
N PHE A 34 7.91 -0.45 3.56
CA PHE A 34 8.00 0.97 3.28
C PHE A 34 6.61 1.55 3.03
N GLY A 35 6.48 2.88 3.03
CA GLY A 35 5.19 3.49 2.82
C GLY A 35 5.22 5.00 2.64
N ILE A 36 4.08 5.55 2.26
CA ILE A 36 3.85 6.99 2.18
C ILE A 36 2.63 7.33 3.04
N GLY A 37 2.64 8.50 3.66
CA GLY A 37 1.58 8.88 4.58
C GLY A 37 1.40 10.38 4.71
N ILE A 38 0.36 10.73 5.45
CA ILE A 38 0.06 12.08 5.88
C ILE A 38 -0.04 12.14 7.40
N ALA A 39 0.45 13.21 7.99
CA ALA A 39 0.35 13.46 9.43
C ALA A 39 -0.27 14.83 9.67
N ASP A 40 -0.88 15.01 10.83
CA ASP A 40 -1.23 16.33 11.33
C ASP A 40 0.03 17.23 11.33
N ALA A 41 -0.12 18.49 10.93
CA ALA A 41 1.00 19.40 10.81
C ALA A 41 1.70 19.68 12.15
N GLU A 42 1.04 19.50 13.29
CA GLU A 42 1.64 19.70 14.61
C GLU A 42 2.41 18.46 15.09
N LEU A 43 2.23 17.30 14.47
CA LEU A 43 2.97 16.10 14.85
C LEU A 43 4.46 16.22 14.52
N GLU A 44 5.32 16.13 15.53
CA GLU A 44 6.76 16.03 15.34
C GLU A 44 7.10 14.62 14.82
N LEU A 45 7.52 14.50 13.56
CA LEU A 45 7.78 13.20 12.93
C LEU A 45 9.10 12.54 13.37
N LYS A 46 9.89 13.22 14.21
CA LYS A 46 11.16 12.69 14.73
C LYS A 46 10.87 11.63 15.78
N ASN A 47 11.50 10.46 15.65
CA ASN A 47 11.34 9.31 16.56
C ASN A 47 9.91 8.76 16.66
N VAL A 48 9.09 9.03 15.65
CA VAL A 48 7.73 8.52 15.59
C VAL A 48 7.73 7.07 15.10
N SER A 49 6.93 6.23 15.77
CA SER A 49 6.65 4.87 15.32
C SER A 49 5.18 4.75 14.93
N PRO A 50 4.86 4.16 13.78
CA PRO A 50 3.49 3.77 13.45
C PRO A 50 2.90 2.76 14.45
N ASP A 51 3.69 2.13 15.31
CA ASP A 51 3.17 1.23 16.36
C ASP A 51 2.66 2.00 17.59
N ASP A 52 3.11 3.24 17.80
CA ASP A 52 2.67 4.08 18.91
C ASP A 52 1.25 4.61 18.66
N ALA A 53 0.31 4.24 19.54
CA ALA A 53 -1.08 4.66 19.45
C ALA A 53 -1.27 6.18 19.48
N THR A 54 -0.41 6.92 20.20
CA THR A 54 -0.47 8.40 20.30
C THR A 54 -0.08 9.05 18.98
N CYS A 55 0.88 8.45 18.30
CA CYS A 55 1.31 8.87 16.97
C CYS A 55 0.24 8.53 15.91
N ARG A 56 -0.33 7.31 15.99
CA ARG A 56 -1.34 6.83 15.03
C ARG A 56 -2.64 7.62 14.99
N SER A 57 -3.04 8.26 16.09
CA SER A 57 -4.23 9.13 16.08
C SER A 57 -4.04 10.40 15.26
N GLN A 58 -2.80 10.75 14.93
CA GLN A 58 -2.41 11.98 14.25
C GLN A 58 -1.76 11.71 12.88
N MET A 59 -1.80 10.49 12.37
CA MET A 59 -1.28 10.16 11.04
C MET A 59 -2.09 9.07 10.35
N VAL A 60 -1.98 9.01 9.03
CA VAL A 60 -2.30 7.84 8.23
C VAL A 60 -1.07 7.45 7.42
N ILE A 61 -0.75 6.17 7.40
CA ILE A 61 0.31 5.60 6.57
C ILE A 61 -0.26 4.47 5.71
N PHE A 62 0.16 4.44 4.45
CA PHE A 62 -0.09 3.38 3.48
C PHE A 62 1.20 2.62 3.24
N LEU A 63 1.20 1.34 3.58
CA LEU A 63 2.36 0.46 3.55
C LEU A 63 2.37 -0.41 2.28
N SER A 64 3.58 -0.77 1.85
CA SER A 64 3.89 -1.61 0.69
C SER A 64 3.23 -2.99 0.70
N GLU A 65 2.96 -3.51 1.89
CA GLU A 65 2.33 -4.82 2.11
C GLU A 65 0.81 -4.74 2.01
N GLY A 66 0.28 -3.58 1.61
CA GLY A 66 -1.14 -3.34 1.56
C GLY A 66 -1.75 -3.27 2.94
N TYR A 67 -1.17 -2.45 3.81
CA TYR A 67 -1.82 -2.02 5.04
C TYR A 67 -2.01 -0.52 5.05
N MET A 68 -3.17 -0.08 5.52
CA MET A 68 -3.42 1.29 5.88
C MET A 68 -3.55 1.37 7.40
N VAL A 69 -2.79 2.26 8.02
CA VAL A 69 -2.71 2.37 9.49
C VAL A 69 -3.13 3.77 9.93
N HIS A 70 -4.07 3.79 10.89
CA HIS A 70 -4.49 4.93 11.68
C HIS A 70 -4.87 4.41 13.08
N LEU A 71 -5.44 5.26 13.94
CA LEU A 71 -6.06 4.85 15.20
C LEU A 71 -6.90 3.57 15.02
N GLY A 72 -6.59 2.51 15.76
CA GLY A 72 -7.34 1.25 15.72
C GLY A 72 -6.57 0.04 15.19
N ARG A 73 -7.18 -0.78 14.33
CA ARG A 73 -6.52 -1.93 13.69
C ARG A 73 -5.82 -1.51 12.41
N TRP A 74 -4.86 -2.32 11.98
CA TRP A 74 -4.27 -2.19 10.65
C TRP A 74 -5.29 -2.69 9.63
N ILE A 75 -5.63 -1.83 8.68
CA ILE A 75 -6.61 -2.13 7.65
C ILE A 75 -5.87 -2.75 6.47
N VAL A 76 -6.06 -4.05 6.28
CA VAL A 76 -5.66 -4.81 5.10
C VAL A 76 -6.31 -4.23 3.84
N MET A 77 -5.46 -4.08 2.83
CA MET A 77 -5.79 -3.55 1.53
C MET A 77 -5.90 -4.69 0.52
N PRO A 78 -7.12 -5.16 0.19
CA PRO A 78 -7.26 -6.28 -0.70
C PRO A 78 -6.75 -5.89 -2.10
N ASN A 79 -6.13 -6.85 -2.77
CA ASN A 79 -5.66 -6.76 -4.15
C ASN A 79 -4.37 -5.99 -4.43
N ILE A 80 -3.55 -5.68 -3.42
CA ILE A 80 -2.19 -5.21 -3.69
C ILE A 80 -1.33 -6.40 -4.11
N LEU A 81 -0.54 -6.20 -5.16
CA LEU A 81 0.47 -7.15 -5.59
C LEU A 81 1.73 -6.88 -4.77
N GLN A 82 2.30 -7.91 -4.17
CA GLN A 82 3.57 -7.78 -3.46
C GLN A 82 4.66 -7.29 -4.44
N GLY A 83 5.46 -6.32 -4.02
CA GLY A 83 6.55 -5.76 -4.83
C GLY A 83 6.20 -4.48 -5.62
N GLU A 84 5.01 -3.91 -5.48
CA GLU A 84 4.73 -2.58 -6.06
C GLU A 84 5.55 -1.50 -5.35
N GLN A 85 6.47 -0.89 -6.11
CA GLN A 85 7.40 0.13 -5.62
C GLN A 85 6.87 1.56 -5.78
N ASN A 86 5.86 1.76 -6.63
CA ASN A 86 5.25 3.07 -6.84
C ASN A 86 4.02 3.23 -5.95
N LEU A 87 4.11 4.13 -4.97
CA LEU A 87 2.99 4.56 -4.16
C LEU A 87 2.76 6.05 -4.41
N SER A 88 1.51 6.41 -4.67
CA SER A 88 1.14 7.80 -4.91
C SER A 88 -0.05 8.20 -4.06
N LEU A 89 -0.05 9.46 -3.60
CA LEU A 89 -1.18 10.06 -2.88
C LEU A 89 -1.85 11.12 -3.75
N GLU A 90 -3.18 11.13 -3.75
CA GLU A 90 -3.97 12.25 -4.23
C GLU A 90 -4.75 12.86 -3.06
N LEU A 91 -4.51 14.14 -2.82
CA LEU A 91 -5.06 14.89 -1.71
C LEU A 91 -6.02 15.93 -2.27
N ASN A 92 -7.27 15.95 -1.82
CA ASN A 92 -8.19 17.05 -2.08
C ASN A 92 -8.38 17.86 -0.80
N LEU A 93 -7.64 18.98 -0.69
CA LEU A 93 -7.65 19.84 0.49
C LEU A 93 -8.69 20.97 0.42
N ASP A 94 -9.28 21.19 -0.77
CA ASP A 94 -10.28 22.23 -1.01
C ASP A 94 -11.72 21.73 -0.87
N SER A 95 -11.93 20.41 -0.90
CA SER A 95 -13.25 19.81 -0.66
C SER A 95 -13.75 20.12 0.76
N PRO A 96 -15.07 20.38 0.94
CA PRO A 96 -15.67 20.53 2.27
C PRO A 96 -15.35 19.36 3.21
N ARG A 97 -15.28 18.15 2.65
CA ARG A 97 -14.73 16.96 3.30
C ARG A 97 -13.46 16.57 2.57
N ARG A 98 -12.31 16.93 3.16
CA ARG A 98 -10.99 16.72 2.55
C ARG A 98 -10.68 15.24 2.43
N THR A 99 -10.07 14.82 1.32
CA THR A 99 -9.80 13.41 1.04
C THR A 99 -8.33 13.11 0.82
N CYS A 100 -7.94 11.86 1.12
CA CYS A 100 -6.67 11.26 0.72
C CYS A 100 -6.93 9.91 0.07
N HIS A 101 -6.61 9.82 -1.23
CA HIS A 101 -6.65 8.59 -2.01
C HIS A 101 -5.23 8.10 -2.24
N VAL A 102 -5.04 6.78 -2.24
CA VAL A 102 -3.76 6.15 -2.57
C VAL A 102 -3.86 5.39 -3.89
N PHE A 103 -2.74 5.36 -4.60
CA PHE A 103 -2.57 4.65 -5.84
C PHE A 103 -1.32 3.79 -5.75
N PHE A 104 -1.41 2.57 -6.27
CA PHE A 104 -0.26 1.68 -6.43
C PHE A 104 -0.05 1.41 -7.91
N ASN A 105 1.15 1.69 -8.43
CA ASN A 105 1.43 1.64 -9.87
C ASN A 105 0.34 2.37 -10.68
N ASP A 106 -0.01 3.58 -10.26
CA ASP A 106 -1.08 4.44 -10.82
C ASP A 106 -2.50 3.86 -10.80
N ARG A 107 -2.73 2.67 -10.22
CA ARG A 107 -4.06 2.12 -10.00
C ARG A 107 -4.63 2.65 -8.70
N GLN A 108 -5.78 3.31 -8.79
CA GLN A 108 -6.48 3.82 -7.62
C GLN A 108 -6.93 2.67 -6.73
N TRP A 109 -6.65 2.78 -5.44
CA TRP A 109 -7.21 1.86 -4.47
C TRP A 109 -8.66 2.22 -4.11
N ASN A 110 -9.44 1.21 -3.74
CA ASN A 110 -10.87 1.33 -3.50
C ASN A 110 -11.23 1.81 -2.09
N GLN A 111 -10.25 2.12 -1.24
CA GLN A 111 -10.50 2.76 0.05
C GLN A 111 -9.74 4.07 0.11
N TYR A 112 -10.28 5.02 0.85
CA TYR A 112 -9.72 6.35 0.99
C TYR A 112 -10.06 6.94 2.35
N VAL A 113 -9.29 7.94 2.73
CA VAL A 113 -9.46 8.65 3.99
C VAL A 113 -10.27 9.91 3.76
N LEU A 114 -11.21 10.19 4.66
CA LEU A 114 -12.05 11.38 4.65
C LEU A 114 -11.83 12.24 5.90
N ASP A 115 -12.13 13.52 5.76
CA ASP A 115 -12.01 14.54 6.80
C ASP A 115 -10.59 14.69 7.34
N ILE A 116 -9.59 14.56 6.47
CA ILE A 116 -8.19 14.81 6.85
C ILE A 116 -8.02 16.25 7.40
N PRO A 117 -7.04 16.51 8.29
CA PRO A 117 -6.83 17.84 8.84
C PRO A 117 -6.55 18.89 7.76
N PRO A 118 -6.89 20.17 8.00
CA PRO A 118 -6.63 21.25 7.04
C PRO A 118 -5.14 21.55 6.86
N LYS A 119 -4.31 21.23 7.86
CA LYS A 119 -2.86 21.34 7.80
C LYS A 119 -2.26 19.96 8.00
N ILE A 120 -1.50 19.51 7.02
CA ILE A 120 -0.86 18.19 7.05
C ILE A 120 0.61 18.29 6.65
N LYS A 121 1.37 17.27 7.04
CA LYS A 121 2.69 16.92 6.50
C LYS A 121 2.55 15.68 5.64
N ILE A 122 3.28 15.62 4.54
CA ILE A 122 3.47 14.38 3.77
C ILE A 122 4.78 13.77 4.21
N PHE A 123 4.83 12.45 4.41
CA PHE A 123 6.03 11.75 4.82
C PHE A 123 6.19 10.41 4.11
N ALA A 124 7.44 9.95 4.01
CA ALA A 124 7.79 8.59 3.64
C ALA A 124 8.25 7.81 4.87
N PHE A 125 7.98 6.52 4.89
CA PHE A 125 8.35 5.57 5.92
C PHE A 125 9.23 4.47 5.33
N LEU A 126 10.33 4.18 6.01
CA LEU A 126 11.28 3.13 5.64
C LEU A 126 11.61 2.32 6.90
N SER A 127 11.39 1.01 6.90
CA SER A 127 11.70 0.14 8.05
C SER A 127 13.00 -0.66 7.88
N GLY A 128 13.45 -0.82 6.64
CA GLY A 128 14.60 -1.65 6.26
C GLY A 128 15.91 -0.90 6.11
N VAL A 129 17.00 -1.63 6.25
CA VAL A 129 18.35 -1.15 5.91
C VAL A 129 18.49 -1.05 4.40
N ASN A 130 19.19 -0.03 3.91
CA ASN A 130 19.41 0.25 2.48
C ASN A 130 18.11 0.45 1.66
N GLN A 131 17.02 0.84 2.33
CA GLN A 131 15.86 1.36 1.63
C GLN A 131 16.05 2.83 1.29
N SER A 132 15.51 3.23 0.14
CA SER A 132 15.43 4.61 -0.30
C SER A 132 14.06 4.89 -0.88
N PHE A 133 13.74 6.18 -0.99
CA PHE A 133 12.57 6.63 -1.72
C PHE A 133 12.95 7.86 -2.53
N GLN A 134 12.15 8.12 -3.56
CA GLN A 134 12.22 9.30 -4.38
C GLN A 134 10.81 9.81 -4.63
N ILE A 135 10.63 11.13 -4.54
CA ILE A 135 9.43 11.78 -5.08
C ILE A 135 9.66 11.98 -6.57
N GLU A 136 8.88 11.30 -7.41
CA GLU A 136 8.94 11.45 -8.85
C GLU A 136 8.26 12.72 -9.32
N SER A 137 7.13 13.04 -8.70
CA SER A 137 6.41 14.27 -9.01
C SER A 137 5.59 14.75 -7.82
N PHE A 138 5.44 16.07 -7.75
CA PHE A 138 4.54 16.75 -6.85
C PHE A 138 3.79 17.79 -7.66
N GLN A 139 2.53 17.52 -7.94
CA GLN A 139 1.73 18.29 -8.90
C GLN A 139 0.48 18.88 -8.24
N LEU A 140 0.21 20.15 -8.50
CA LEU A 140 -1.09 20.76 -8.27
C LEU A 140 -2.02 20.40 -9.44
N LEU A 141 -3.14 19.76 -9.14
CA LEU A 141 -4.15 19.34 -10.09
C LEU A 141 -5.28 20.37 -10.15
N ARG A 142 -5.84 20.57 -11.34
CA ARG A 142 -7.05 21.40 -11.54
C ARG A 142 -8.33 20.71 -11.07
N THR A 143 -8.36 19.38 -11.16
CA THR A 143 -9.51 18.54 -10.84
C THR A 143 -9.02 17.24 -10.20
N GLN A 144 -9.82 16.71 -9.28
CA GLN A 144 -9.60 15.38 -8.72
C GLN A 144 -9.60 14.32 -9.83
N LYS A 145 -8.66 13.39 -9.79
CA LYS A 145 -8.61 12.24 -10.72
C LYS A 145 -9.14 10.99 -10.07
N SER A 146 -9.01 10.89 -8.76
CA SER A 146 -9.62 9.84 -7.96
C SER A 146 -11.15 9.91 -8.04
N ILE A 147 -11.76 8.74 -8.16
CA ILE A 147 -13.22 8.57 -8.18
C ILE A 147 -13.66 7.74 -6.98
N PRO A 148 -14.79 8.06 -6.33
CA PRO A 148 -15.42 7.14 -5.41
C PRO A 148 -15.78 5.84 -6.15
N ILE A 149 -15.31 4.70 -5.66
CA ILE A 149 -15.58 3.38 -6.25
C ILE A 149 -16.78 2.78 -5.51
N SER A 150 -17.79 2.27 -6.21
CA SER A 150 -18.94 1.63 -5.56
C SER A 150 -18.49 0.47 -4.65
N GLY A 151 -19.00 0.43 -3.43
CA GLY A 151 -18.54 -0.51 -2.39
C GLY A 151 -17.18 -0.17 -1.77
N SER A 152 -16.65 1.03 -1.99
CA SER A 152 -15.48 1.54 -1.27
C SER A 152 -15.76 1.67 0.22
N ASN A 153 -14.82 1.21 1.05
CA ASN A 153 -14.84 1.57 2.46
C ASN A 153 -14.25 2.97 2.62
N LEU A 154 -14.99 3.79 3.37
CA LEU A 154 -14.60 5.14 3.75
C LEU A 154 -14.03 5.10 5.16
N TRP A 155 -12.87 5.72 5.36
CA TRP A 155 -12.24 5.80 6.66
C TRP A 155 -12.12 7.25 7.13
N GLU A 156 -12.85 7.63 8.17
CA GLU A 156 -12.83 8.99 8.70
C GLU A 156 -11.61 9.20 9.61
N TRP A 157 -10.85 10.28 9.39
CA TRP A 157 -9.74 10.66 10.25
C TRP A 157 -10.19 10.89 11.70
N GLY A 158 -9.35 10.50 12.65
CA GLY A 158 -9.59 10.66 14.08
C GLY A 158 -10.58 9.66 14.68
N LYS A 159 -11.15 8.77 13.86
CA LYS A 159 -12.00 7.67 14.32
C LYS A 159 -11.17 6.41 14.56
N TYR A 160 -11.63 5.59 15.49
CA TYR A 160 -11.09 4.25 15.67
C TYR A 160 -11.49 3.39 14.47
N TRP A 161 -10.50 2.90 13.72
CA TRP A 161 -10.72 2.05 12.57
C TRP A 161 -10.71 0.60 13.02
N ASP A 162 -11.84 -0.06 12.82
CA ASP A 162 -11.95 -1.50 12.98
C ASP A 162 -12.90 -2.01 11.90
N TYR A 163 -12.68 -3.25 11.50
CA TYR A 163 -13.65 -3.99 10.68
C TYR A 163 -14.93 -4.31 11.47
N LEU A 164 -15.05 -3.96 12.74
CA LEU A 164 -16.23 -4.28 13.56
C LEU A 164 -17.53 -3.56 13.15
N ASN A 165 -17.45 -2.53 12.30
CA ASN A 165 -18.64 -1.94 11.66
C ASN A 165 -18.98 -2.60 10.31
N GLU A 166 -18.22 -3.63 9.92
CA GLU A 166 -18.50 -4.47 8.77
C GLU A 166 -19.64 -5.42 9.13
N THR A 167 -20.72 -5.41 8.34
CA THR A 167 -21.75 -6.45 8.44
C THR A 167 -21.12 -7.83 8.20
N GLU A 168 -21.69 -8.88 8.77
CA GLU A 168 -21.16 -10.24 8.56
C GLU A 168 -21.11 -10.62 7.06
N ASP A 169 -22.00 -10.07 6.23
CA ASP A 169 -21.96 -10.24 4.78
C ASP A 169 -20.77 -9.53 4.13
N GLN A 170 -20.46 -8.30 4.53
CA GLN A 170 -19.28 -7.57 4.06
C GLN A 170 -17.99 -8.28 4.49
N LYS A 171 -17.96 -8.79 5.72
CA LYS A 171 -16.83 -9.54 6.28
C LYS A 171 -16.62 -10.85 5.56
N LYS A 172 -17.70 -11.60 5.30
CA LYS A 172 -17.66 -12.83 4.50
C LYS A 172 -17.16 -12.55 3.09
N LEU A 173 -17.69 -11.53 2.42
CA LEU A 173 -17.24 -11.13 1.08
C LEU A 173 -15.78 -10.70 1.05
N ARG A 174 -15.30 -9.97 2.08
CA ARG A 174 -13.89 -9.57 2.21
C ARG A 174 -13.00 -10.80 2.40
N LEU A 175 -13.36 -11.70 3.29
CA LEU A 175 -12.62 -12.93 3.54
C LEU A 175 -12.57 -13.85 2.31
N GLU A 176 -13.70 -14.01 1.61
CA GLU A 176 -13.76 -14.77 0.34
C GLU A 176 -12.85 -14.18 -0.73
N LYS A 177 -12.79 -12.84 -0.84
CA LYS A 177 -11.88 -12.16 -1.78
C LYS A 177 -10.42 -12.37 -1.45
N ILE A 178 -10.05 -12.33 -0.16
CA ILE A 178 -8.68 -12.58 0.30
C ILE A 178 -8.29 -14.04 -0.01
N PHE A 179 -9.12 -14.99 0.41
CA PHE A 179 -8.84 -16.43 0.28
C PHE A 179 -8.78 -16.89 -1.18
N ASN A 180 -9.69 -16.40 -2.03
CA ASN A 180 -9.67 -16.74 -3.45
C ASN A 180 -8.49 -16.11 -4.17
N LYS A 181 -7.99 -14.94 -3.73
CA LYS A 181 -6.80 -14.31 -4.29
C LYS A 181 -5.53 -15.09 -3.95
N GLU A 182 -5.35 -15.52 -2.70
CA GLU A 182 -4.21 -16.37 -2.29
C GLU A 182 -4.18 -17.70 -3.07
N ASN A 183 -5.35 -18.29 -3.34
CA ASN A 183 -5.46 -19.50 -4.15
C ASN A 183 -5.12 -19.28 -5.63
N ILE A 184 -5.45 -18.11 -6.21
CA ILE A 184 -5.10 -17.79 -7.60
C ILE A 184 -3.62 -17.46 -7.74
N GLU A 185 -3.05 -16.71 -6.78
CA GLU A 185 -1.63 -16.33 -6.78
C GLU A 185 -0.73 -17.57 -6.62
N SER A 186 -1.05 -18.48 -5.69
CA SER A 186 -0.32 -19.74 -5.51
C SER A 186 -0.36 -20.66 -6.75
N GLN A 187 -1.51 -20.74 -7.44
CA GLN A 187 -1.62 -21.51 -8.69
C GLN A 187 -0.85 -20.86 -9.85
N THR A 188 -0.77 -19.52 -9.87
CA THR A 188 -0.06 -18.77 -10.91
C THR A 188 1.46 -18.85 -10.73
N GLU A 189 1.96 -18.84 -9.49
CA GLU A 189 3.37 -19.07 -9.17
C GLU A 189 3.81 -20.49 -9.51
N GLN A 190 3.02 -21.51 -9.12
CA GLN A 190 3.30 -22.90 -9.51
C GLN A 190 3.37 -23.07 -11.03
N LYS A 191 2.48 -22.41 -11.77
CA LYS A 191 2.49 -22.47 -13.24
C LYS A 191 3.70 -21.78 -13.87
N LYS A 192 4.16 -20.66 -13.30
CA LYS A 192 5.39 -19.96 -13.75
C LYS A 192 6.66 -20.73 -13.42
N GLU A 193 6.69 -21.51 -12.34
CA GLU A 193 7.80 -22.42 -12.04
C GLU A 193 7.83 -23.61 -13.00
N MET A 194 6.67 -24.15 -13.38
CA MET A 194 6.57 -25.23 -14.37
C MET A 194 6.94 -24.81 -15.80
N GLU A 195 6.78 -23.53 -16.16
CA GLU A 195 7.14 -23.00 -17.49
C GLU A 195 8.61 -22.55 -17.60
N LYS A 196 9.41 -22.66 -16.53
CA LYS A 196 10.83 -22.23 -16.52
C LYS A 196 11.84 -23.27 -17.01
N ASP A 197 11.41 -24.45 -17.46
CA ASP A 197 12.34 -25.48 -17.93
C ASP A 197 11.83 -26.22 -19.18
N PRO A 198 12.10 -25.73 -20.41
CA PRO A 198 11.90 -26.48 -21.63
C PRO A 198 13.22 -27.07 -22.12
N ASP A 199 13.90 -27.90 -21.32
CA ASP A 199 15.01 -28.71 -21.83
C ASP A 199 15.24 -29.98 -20.99
N ILE A 200 14.39 -31.00 -21.22
CA ILE A 200 14.78 -32.40 -20.98
C ILE A 200 14.41 -33.23 -22.21
N CYS A 201 15.38 -33.26 -23.12
CA CYS A 201 15.78 -34.30 -24.06
C CYS A 201 14.77 -35.39 -24.46
N GLU A 202 14.42 -35.36 -25.74
CA GLU A 202 14.22 -36.54 -26.58
C GLU A 202 15.41 -37.50 -26.43
N GLU A 203 15.18 -38.72 -25.92
CA GLU A 203 15.96 -39.91 -26.31
C GLU A 203 15.34 -41.15 -25.65
N LYS A 204 14.38 -41.80 -26.32
CA LYS A 204 14.18 -43.26 -26.26
C LYS A 204 13.54 -43.73 -27.57
N ASN A 205 14.38 -44.00 -28.56
CA ASN A 205 14.06 -44.93 -29.62
C ASN A 205 15.22 -45.89 -29.83
N ASN A 206 14.85 -47.16 -30.02
CA ASN A 206 15.65 -48.31 -30.47
C ASN A 206 16.56 -48.99 -29.45
N GLU A 207 16.07 -50.10 -28.90
CA GLU A 207 16.73 -51.41 -29.06
C GLU A 207 15.70 -52.52 -28.82
N GLN A 208 14.88 -52.75 -29.84
CA GLN A 208 14.24 -54.03 -30.11
C GLN A 208 14.98 -54.62 -31.32
N LEU A 209 15.97 -55.48 -31.10
CA LEU A 209 16.31 -56.59 -32.01
C LEU A 209 17.37 -57.50 -31.36
N LEU A 210 17.24 -58.81 -31.64
CA LEU A 210 18.11 -59.95 -31.32
C LEU A 210 17.76 -60.75 -30.06
N GLN A 211 16.69 -61.53 -30.22
CA GLN A 211 16.72 -62.95 -29.85
C GLN A 211 17.47 -63.71 -30.95
N GLU A 212 18.57 -64.36 -30.60
CA GLU A 212 18.95 -65.73 -30.96
C GLU A 212 19.93 -66.26 -29.89
#